data_AF-A0A542HR87-F1
#
_entry.id   AF-A0A542HR87-F1
#
_cell.length_a   1.000
_cell.length_b   1.000
_cell.length_c   1.000
_cell.angle_alpha   90.00
_cell.angle_beta   90.00
_cell.angle_gamma   90.00
#
_symmetry.space_group_name_H-M   'P 1'
#
loop_
_entity.id
_entity.type
_entity.pdbx_description
1 polymer ?
#
loop_
_entity_poly.entity_id
_entity_poly.type
_entity_poly.pdbx_seq_one_letter_code
_entity_poly.pdbx_strand_id
1 'polypeptide(L)'
;MIEPHAPAPPGVRPDREPPPPGPARLPVRPATGRFLVLACVFVCAACGLVYELELVALASYLMGDSVTQASVVLSVMVFAMGIGSLAAKRLRRFAAAGFGALETTLALVGGCSAMALYAVFAWTGDWGGVWAQGPRVLLVAFSLAIGVLIGAEVPLLMELIQRIRRQDAGGAVADLFAADYVGALVGGLAFPFLLLPFLGQLTSSLLTGGVNVVAGAALVLGLFRRDLSCRARCLLLIANITVLGVLASAAVLVDDFERAARQAVYGDGVRVAVRTGVQEIVLTGDADGRPLDLYLDGRLRFAGHDERRYHEALVRPAMSGPHARVLILGGGDGLAAREVLGHPGVRRADVVALDPGLVRLARTDPGLSRLNDHVYGDPRIHVATGEAFQWLRGAPAATYDVVVADLPDPA
;
A
#
# COMPACT_ATOMS: atom_id res chain seq x y z
N MET A 1 18.97 -74.88 -32.57
CA MET A 1 20.33 -74.57 -33.07
C MET A 1 20.60 -73.13 -32.68
N ILE A 2 21.37 -72.93 -31.61
CA ILE A 2 21.62 -71.64 -30.97
C ILE A 2 22.94 -71.11 -31.54
N GLU A 3 22.95 -69.94 -32.15
CA GLU A 3 24.19 -69.25 -32.52
C GLU A 3 24.87 -68.68 -31.26
N PRO A 4 26.19 -68.82 -31.10
CA PRO A 4 26.91 -68.23 -29.98
C PRO A 4 27.19 -66.74 -30.21
N HIS A 5 27.03 -65.97 -29.14
CA HIS A 5 27.36 -64.55 -29.02
C HIS A 5 28.75 -64.20 -29.58
N ALA A 6 28.82 -63.20 -30.44
CA ALA A 6 30.05 -62.50 -30.78
C ALA A 6 30.55 -61.70 -29.55
N PRO A 7 31.86 -61.76 -29.21
CA PRO A 7 32.41 -60.99 -28.10
C PRO A 7 32.50 -59.50 -28.46
N ALA A 8 32.10 -58.64 -27.54
CA ALA A 8 32.23 -57.19 -27.65
C ALA A 8 33.72 -56.76 -27.70
N PRO A 9 34.07 -55.72 -28.48
CA PRO A 9 35.43 -55.22 -28.56
C PRO A 9 35.87 -54.60 -27.21
N PRO A 10 37.12 -54.84 -26.76
CA PRO A 10 37.62 -54.28 -25.51
C PRO A 10 38.06 -52.83 -25.69
N GLY A 11 37.60 -51.96 -24.78
CA GLY A 11 38.28 -50.69 -24.49
C GLY A 11 37.60 -49.42 -24.98
N VAL A 12 36.43 -49.10 -24.43
CA VAL A 12 36.06 -47.69 -24.23
C VAL A 12 36.31 -47.38 -22.75
N ARG A 13 37.31 -46.54 -22.49
CA ARG A 13 37.55 -45.98 -21.15
C ARG A 13 36.23 -45.34 -20.70
N PRO A 14 35.74 -45.55 -19.47
CA PRO A 14 34.66 -44.73 -18.97
C PRO A 14 35.18 -43.30 -18.98
N ASP A 15 34.58 -42.47 -19.83
CA ASP A 15 34.76 -41.03 -19.76
C ASP A 15 34.58 -40.64 -18.30
N ARG A 16 35.61 -40.01 -17.73
CA ARG A 16 35.54 -39.43 -16.40
C ARG A 16 34.34 -38.50 -16.39
N GLU A 17 33.24 -38.97 -15.83
CA GLU A 17 32.14 -38.12 -15.41
C GLU A 17 32.79 -36.97 -14.62
N PRO A 18 32.60 -35.71 -15.03
CA PRO A 18 33.13 -34.60 -14.27
C PRO A 18 32.62 -34.77 -12.83
N PRO A 19 33.50 -34.69 -11.82
CA PRO A 19 33.09 -34.91 -10.44
C PRO A 19 31.89 -33.99 -10.15
N PRO A 20 30.84 -34.52 -9.49
CA PRO A 20 29.67 -33.72 -9.18
C PRO A 20 30.13 -32.45 -8.47
N PRO A 21 29.58 -31.26 -8.82
CA PRO A 21 30.00 -30.00 -8.23
C PRO A 21 29.97 -30.14 -6.71
N GLY A 22 31.14 -30.03 -6.09
CA GLY A 22 31.30 -30.15 -4.65
C GLY A 22 30.48 -29.09 -3.92
N PRO A 23 30.12 -29.31 -2.64
CA PRO A 23 29.40 -28.33 -1.84
C PRO A 23 30.13 -26.98 -1.86
N ALA A 24 29.39 -25.89 -2.04
CA ALA A 24 29.97 -24.55 -2.14
C ALA A 24 30.83 -24.26 -0.90
N ARG A 25 32.04 -23.73 -1.10
CA ARG A 25 32.94 -23.33 0.02
C ARG A 25 32.45 -22.02 0.63
N LEU A 26 31.42 -22.12 1.47
CA LEU A 26 30.87 -20.99 2.21
C LEU A 26 31.90 -20.41 3.20
N PRO A 27 31.84 -19.10 3.50
CA PRO A 27 32.69 -18.47 4.51
C PRO A 27 32.30 -18.84 5.95
N VAL A 28 31.16 -19.51 6.16
CA VAL A 28 30.60 -19.87 7.48
C VAL A 28 30.23 -21.35 7.54
N ARG A 29 29.92 -21.85 8.74
CA ARG A 29 29.41 -23.22 8.94
C ARG A 29 28.10 -23.42 8.16
N PRO A 30 27.83 -24.61 7.60
CA PRO A 30 26.63 -24.88 6.80
C PRO A 30 25.31 -24.58 7.51
N ALA A 31 25.23 -24.85 8.83
CA ALA A 31 24.05 -24.53 9.63
C ALA A 31 23.79 -23.02 9.71
N THR A 32 24.83 -22.21 9.92
CA THR A 32 24.75 -20.75 9.95
C THR A 32 24.40 -20.19 8.57
N GLY A 33 25.01 -20.72 7.50
CA GLY A 33 24.68 -20.32 6.13
C GLY A 33 23.21 -20.59 5.80
N ARG A 34 22.68 -21.75 6.21
CA ARG A 34 21.26 -22.08 6.05
C ARG A 34 20.35 -21.11 6.80
N PHE A 35 20.66 -20.84 8.06
CA PHE A 35 19.90 -19.88 8.86
C PHE A 35 19.87 -18.50 8.20
N LEU A 36 21.00 -18.02 7.68
CA LEU A 36 21.07 -16.74 6.97
C LEU A 36 20.23 -16.71 5.69
N VAL A 37 20.19 -17.81 4.92
CA VAL A 37 19.28 -17.90 3.76
C VAL A 37 17.83 -17.86 4.21
N LEU A 38 17.43 -18.65 5.21
CA LEU A 38 16.05 -18.65 5.71
C LEU A 38 15.64 -17.31 6.33
N ALA A 39 16.56 -16.62 7.00
CA ALA A 39 16.34 -15.26 7.50
C ALA A 39 16.16 -14.27 6.33
N CYS A 40 16.91 -14.41 5.24
CA CYS A 40 16.72 -13.62 4.04
C CYS A 40 15.36 -13.90 3.39
N VAL A 41 14.95 -15.18 3.27
CA VAL A 41 13.63 -15.59 2.76
C VAL A 41 12.53 -14.92 3.58
N PHE A 42 12.63 -14.97 4.91
CA PHE A 42 11.69 -14.31 5.81
C PHE A 42 11.59 -12.80 5.55
N VAL A 43 12.72 -12.11 5.36
CA VAL A 43 12.74 -10.67 5.09
C VAL A 43 12.17 -10.36 3.69
N CYS A 44 12.58 -11.09 2.66
CA CYS A 44 12.06 -10.92 1.29
C CYS A 44 10.55 -11.14 1.24
N ALA A 45 10.04 -12.19 1.91
CA ALA A 45 8.60 -12.46 2.01
C ALA A 45 7.84 -11.36 2.76
N ALA A 46 8.43 -10.83 3.84
CA ALA A 46 7.85 -9.68 4.55
C ALA A 46 7.78 -8.44 3.65
N CYS A 47 8.87 -8.11 2.94
CA CYS A 47 8.92 -7.00 2.00
C CYS A 47 7.96 -7.17 0.82
N GLY A 48 7.89 -8.37 0.23
CA GLY A 48 6.99 -8.72 -0.85
C GLY A 48 5.53 -8.50 -0.49
N LEU A 49 5.10 -8.96 0.70
CA LEU A 49 3.73 -8.73 1.15
C LEU A 49 3.47 -7.26 1.50
N VAL A 50 4.46 -6.53 2.02
CA VAL A 50 4.32 -5.08 2.25
C VAL A 50 4.08 -4.35 0.92
N TYR A 51 4.81 -4.65 -0.15
CA TYR A 51 4.58 -4.06 -1.47
C TYR A 51 3.19 -4.38 -2.03
N GLU A 52 2.73 -5.62 -1.85
CA GLU A 52 1.39 -6.04 -2.26
C GLU A 52 0.30 -5.24 -1.55
N LEU A 53 0.34 -5.19 -0.21
CA LEU A 53 -0.63 -4.46 0.59
C LEU A 53 -0.57 -2.95 0.35
N GLU A 54 0.63 -2.42 0.08
CA GLU A 54 0.80 -1.02 -0.23
C GLU A 54 0.14 -0.64 -1.55
N LEU A 55 0.31 -1.44 -2.61
CA LEU A 55 -0.37 -1.21 -3.88
C LEU A 55 -1.90 -1.29 -3.71
N VAL A 56 -2.40 -2.26 -2.94
CA VAL A 56 -3.84 -2.37 -2.64
C VAL A 56 -4.35 -1.14 -1.89
N ALA A 57 -3.63 -0.70 -0.86
CA ALA A 57 -3.99 0.47 -0.05
C ALA A 57 -3.99 1.74 -0.90
N LEU A 58 -2.96 1.95 -1.72
CA LEU A 58 -2.85 3.12 -2.58
C LEU A 58 -3.92 3.13 -3.67
N ALA A 59 -4.20 1.97 -4.27
CA ALA A 59 -5.25 1.85 -5.27
C ALA A 59 -6.62 2.17 -4.68
N SER A 60 -6.91 1.66 -3.49
CA SER A 60 -8.15 1.95 -2.76
C SER A 60 -8.27 3.44 -2.43
N TYR A 61 -7.18 4.06 -1.97
CA TYR A 61 -7.15 5.48 -1.64
C TYR A 61 -7.32 6.38 -2.88
N LEU A 62 -6.58 6.13 -3.96
CA LEU A 62 -6.61 6.98 -5.16
C LEU A 62 -7.82 6.73 -6.06
N MET A 63 -8.37 5.51 -6.06
CA MET A 63 -9.41 5.09 -7.01
C MET A 63 -10.75 4.75 -6.34
N GLY A 64 -10.79 4.68 -5.00
CA GLY A 64 -11.99 4.52 -4.18
C GLY A 64 -12.48 3.10 -3.96
N ASP A 65 -12.71 2.33 -5.03
CA ASP A 65 -13.32 0.99 -4.96
C ASP A 65 -12.32 -0.05 -4.40
N SER A 66 -12.32 -0.19 -3.07
CA SER A 66 -11.35 -1.02 -2.35
C SER A 66 -11.39 -2.50 -2.75
N VAL A 67 -12.58 -3.06 -3.01
CA VAL A 67 -12.74 -4.50 -3.32
C VAL A 67 -12.26 -4.79 -4.73
N THR A 68 -12.66 -3.98 -5.71
CA THR A 68 -12.22 -4.16 -7.10
C THR A 68 -10.72 -3.93 -7.23
N GLN A 69 -10.18 -2.88 -6.59
CA GLN A 69 -8.74 -2.62 -6.65
C GLN A 69 -7.92 -3.72 -6.00
N ALA A 70 -8.33 -4.20 -4.82
CA ALA A 70 -7.68 -5.35 -4.19
C ALA A 70 -7.72 -6.58 -5.11
N SER A 71 -8.89 -6.89 -5.68
CA SER A 71 -9.06 -8.05 -6.56
C SER A 71 -8.15 -7.98 -7.80
N VAL A 72 -7.99 -6.81 -8.40
CA VAL A 72 -7.10 -6.60 -9.56
C VAL A 72 -5.64 -6.79 -9.16
N VAL A 73 -5.17 -6.12 -8.09
CA VAL A 73 -3.77 -6.22 -7.66
C VAL A 73 -3.42 -7.66 -7.30
N LEU A 74 -4.23 -8.32 -6.47
CA LEU A 74 -4.02 -9.71 -6.05
C LEU A 74 -3.98 -10.66 -7.25
N SER A 75 -4.97 -10.59 -8.14
CA SER A 75 -5.06 -11.50 -9.29
C SER A 75 -3.91 -11.30 -10.27
N VAL A 76 -3.55 -10.04 -10.56
CA VAL A 76 -2.43 -9.71 -11.44
C VAL A 76 -1.11 -10.16 -10.82
N MET A 77 -0.89 -9.91 -9.53
CA MET A 77 0.33 -10.32 -8.83
C MET A 77 0.47 -11.83 -8.78
N VAL A 78 -0.59 -12.59 -8.46
CA VAL A 78 -0.53 -14.06 -8.45
C VAL A 78 -0.22 -14.64 -9.83
N PHE A 79 -0.85 -14.10 -10.89
CA PHE A 79 -0.53 -14.49 -12.26
C PHE A 79 0.93 -14.15 -12.63
N ALA A 80 1.37 -12.94 -12.28
CA ALA A 80 2.73 -12.45 -12.49
C ALA A 80 3.77 -13.30 -11.75
N MET A 81 3.48 -13.75 -10.52
CA MET A 81 4.35 -14.65 -9.76
C MET A 81 4.58 -15.97 -10.50
N GLY A 82 3.55 -16.53 -11.14
CA GLY A 82 3.69 -17.70 -12.00
C GLY A 82 4.64 -17.45 -13.18
N ILE A 83 4.53 -16.30 -13.85
CA ILE A 83 5.42 -15.90 -14.94
C ILE A 83 6.87 -15.74 -14.43
N GLY A 84 7.05 -15.07 -13.29
CA GLY A 84 8.35 -14.88 -12.64
C GLY A 84 9.05 -16.20 -12.33
N SER A 85 8.32 -17.15 -11.74
CA SER A 85 8.85 -18.48 -11.41
C SER A 85 9.31 -19.25 -12.64
N LEU A 86 8.58 -19.14 -13.76
CA LEU A 86 8.99 -19.72 -15.04
C LEU A 86 10.21 -19.03 -15.64
N ALA A 87 10.26 -17.69 -15.61
CA ALA A 87 11.37 -16.90 -16.11
C ALA A 87 12.68 -17.17 -15.34
N ALA A 88 12.57 -17.38 -14.02
CA ALA A 88 13.69 -17.67 -13.13
C ALA A 88 14.47 -18.93 -13.51
N LYS A 89 13.87 -19.89 -14.25
CA LYS A 89 14.55 -21.09 -14.75
C LYS A 89 15.84 -20.76 -15.52
N ARG A 90 15.84 -19.65 -16.28
CA ARG A 90 17.02 -19.20 -17.06
C ARG A 90 18.10 -18.56 -16.18
N LEU A 91 17.73 -18.04 -15.01
CA LEU A 91 18.62 -17.40 -14.06
C LEU A 91 19.24 -18.38 -13.05
N ARG A 92 18.70 -19.59 -12.88
CA ARG A 92 19.21 -20.62 -11.93
C ARG A 92 20.71 -20.92 -12.09
N ARG A 93 21.22 -20.91 -13.33
CA ARG A 93 22.67 -21.09 -13.60
C ARG A 93 23.55 -20.03 -12.91
N PHE A 94 23.01 -18.85 -12.69
CA PHE A 94 23.64 -17.73 -12.00
C PHE A 94 22.89 -17.36 -10.72
N ALA A 95 22.37 -18.35 -9.98
CA ALA A 95 21.43 -18.14 -8.86
C ALA A 95 21.81 -16.99 -7.91
N ALA A 96 23.06 -16.93 -7.45
CA ALA A 96 23.52 -15.87 -6.54
C ALA A 96 23.49 -14.48 -7.18
N ALA A 97 23.99 -14.33 -8.41
CA ALA A 97 23.99 -13.04 -9.11
C ALA A 97 22.58 -12.63 -9.55
N GLY A 98 21.78 -13.60 -10.00
CA GLY A 98 20.38 -13.41 -10.39
C GLY A 98 19.53 -12.97 -9.21
N PHE A 99 19.67 -13.63 -8.06
CA PHE A 99 18.98 -13.26 -6.83
C PHE A 99 19.37 -11.85 -6.38
N GLY A 100 20.67 -11.53 -6.32
CA GLY A 100 21.10 -10.17 -5.95
C GLY A 100 20.57 -9.09 -6.89
N ALA A 101 20.56 -9.34 -8.20
CA ALA A 101 20.00 -8.41 -9.19
C ALA A 101 18.47 -8.27 -9.05
N LEU A 102 17.77 -9.36 -8.74
CA LEU A 102 16.34 -9.38 -8.50
C LEU A 102 16.00 -8.54 -7.27
N GLU A 103 16.64 -8.78 -6.12
CA GLU A 103 16.42 -8.02 -4.88
C GLU A 103 16.69 -6.51 -5.06
N THR A 104 17.74 -6.18 -5.81
CA THR A 104 18.08 -4.78 -6.14
C THR A 104 16.99 -4.13 -6.99
N THR A 105 16.48 -4.87 -7.99
CA THR A 105 15.46 -4.37 -8.91
C THR A 105 14.11 -4.27 -8.20
N LEU A 106 13.75 -5.27 -7.39
CA LEU A 106 12.54 -5.28 -6.60
C LEU A 106 12.52 -4.15 -5.57
N ALA A 107 13.64 -3.89 -4.91
CA ALA A 107 13.77 -2.76 -3.99
C ALA A 107 13.53 -1.41 -4.67
N LEU A 108 14.06 -1.22 -5.89
CA LEU A 108 13.85 0.01 -6.66
C LEU A 108 12.40 0.13 -7.15
N VAL A 109 11.88 -0.92 -7.79
CA VAL A 109 10.53 -0.92 -8.38
C VAL A 109 9.48 -0.85 -7.29
N GLY A 110 9.57 -1.69 -6.27
CA GLY A 110 8.68 -1.71 -5.11
C GLY A 110 8.77 -0.42 -4.30
N GLY A 111 9.99 -0.01 -3.94
CA GLY A 111 10.21 1.20 -3.13
C GLY A 111 9.74 2.48 -3.81
N CYS A 112 9.89 2.61 -5.13
CA CYS A 112 9.44 3.79 -5.86
C CYS A 112 8.00 3.72 -6.39
N SER A 113 7.33 2.56 -6.29
CA SER A 113 6.00 2.35 -6.88
C SER A 113 4.95 3.30 -6.33
N ALA A 114 4.91 3.50 -5.01
CA ALA A 114 3.93 4.37 -4.35
C ALA A 114 4.09 5.83 -4.77
N MET A 115 5.32 6.36 -4.74
CA MET A 115 5.60 7.72 -5.21
C MET A 115 5.26 7.90 -6.70
N ALA A 116 5.60 6.92 -7.54
CA ALA A 116 5.30 6.99 -8.97
C ALA A 116 3.79 7.00 -9.25
N LEU A 117 3.01 6.17 -8.55
CA LEU A 117 1.56 6.14 -8.66
C LEU A 117 0.93 7.45 -8.17
N TYR A 118 1.39 7.97 -7.03
CA TYR A 118 0.93 9.23 -6.49
C TYR A 118 1.26 10.40 -7.43
N ALA A 119 2.46 10.38 -8.04
CA ALA A 119 2.86 11.39 -9.01
C ALA A 119 1.98 11.37 -10.26
N VAL A 120 1.77 10.20 -10.86
CA VAL A 120 0.91 10.08 -12.04
C VAL A 120 -0.50 10.54 -11.71
N PHE A 121 -1.04 10.17 -10.55
CA PHE A 121 -2.35 10.66 -10.12
C PHE A 121 -2.37 12.20 -9.98
N ALA A 122 -1.40 12.77 -9.28
CA ALA A 122 -1.36 14.19 -8.98
C ALA A 122 -1.19 15.07 -10.22
N TRP A 123 -0.34 14.67 -11.17
CA TRP A 123 -0.02 15.52 -12.32
C TRP A 123 -0.81 15.20 -13.59
N THR A 124 -1.38 13.99 -13.73
CA THR A 124 -2.10 13.59 -14.95
C THR A 124 -3.62 13.46 -14.77
N GLY A 125 -4.14 13.58 -13.54
CA GLY A 125 -5.57 13.43 -13.23
C GLY A 125 -6.48 14.33 -14.07
N ASP A 126 -6.05 15.57 -14.32
CA ASP A 126 -6.85 16.58 -15.04
C ASP A 126 -6.66 16.56 -16.57
N TRP A 127 -5.76 15.73 -17.11
CA TRP A 127 -5.36 15.81 -18.52
C TRP A 127 -6.43 15.28 -19.49
N GLY A 128 -7.44 14.56 -19.00
CA GLY A 128 -8.52 13.99 -19.80
C GLY A 128 -8.05 12.93 -20.83
N GLY A 129 -9.00 12.25 -21.47
CA GLY A 129 -8.72 11.25 -22.50
C GLY A 129 -8.06 9.95 -21.97
N VAL A 130 -7.10 9.40 -22.71
CA VAL A 130 -6.40 8.14 -22.36
C VAL A 130 -5.62 8.26 -21.04
N TRP A 131 -5.20 9.48 -20.68
CA TRP A 131 -4.45 9.78 -19.45
C TRP A 131 -5.31 9.70 -18.19
N ALA A 132 -6.64 9.80 -18.31
CA ALA A 132 -7.56 9.59 -17.18
C ALA A 132 -7.48 8.15 -16.62
N GLN A 133 -7.03 7.18 -17.41
CA GLN A 133 -6.77 5.80 -16.94
C GLN A 133 -5.32 5.56 -16.52
N GLY A 134 -4.45 6.58 -16.58
CA GLY A 134 -3.02 6.50 -16.28
C GLY A 134 -2.71 5.83 -14.93
N PRO A 135 -3.35 6.24 -13.81
CA PRO A 135 -3.12 5.61 -12.51
C PRO A 135 -3.46 4.11 -12.49
N ARG A 136 -4.54 3.69 -13.16
CA ARG A 136 -4.96 2.27 -13.23
C ARG A 136 -3.99 1.44 -14.06
N VAL A 137 -3.56 1.96 -15.22
CA VAL A 137 -2.58 1.28 -16.08
C VAL A 137 -1.25 1.12 -15.35
N LEU A 138 -0.80 2.19 -14.67
CA LEU A 138 0.44 2.17 -13.91
C LEU A 138 0.35 1.20 -12.71
N LEU A 139 -0.80 1.14 -12.04
CA LEU A 139 -1.03 0.19 -10.94
C LEU A 139 -0.88 -1.25 -11.43
N VAL A 140 -1.52 -1.60 -12.55
CA VAL A 140 -1.40 -2.92 -13.16
C VAL A 140 0.04 -3.20 -13.61
N ALA A 141 0.73 -2.20 -14.15
CA ALA A 141 2.13 -2.33 -14.56
C ALA A 141 3.07 -2.61 -13.37
N PHE A 142 2.94 -1.88 -12.26
CA PHE A 142 3.70 -2.14 -11.04
C PHE A 142 3.33 -3.49 -10.41
N SER A 143 2.03 -3.82 -10.35
CA SER A 143 1.56 -5.12 -9.85
C SER A 143 2.17 -6.28 -10.65
N LEU A 144 2.19 -6.17 -11.98
CA LEU A 144 2.82 -7.16 -12.86
C LEU A 144 4.34 -7.22 -12.65
N ALA A 145 5.03 -6.07 -12.57
CA ALA A 145 6.47 -6.02 -12.41
C ALA A 145 6.92 -6.61 -11.06
N ILE A 146 6.30 -6.16 -9.97
CA ILE A 146 6.58 -6.64 -8.61
C ILE A 146 6.23 -8.12 -8.49
N GLY A 147 5.06 -8.56 -8.98
CA GLY A 147 4.69 -9.96 -8.94
C GLY A 147 5.64 -10.87 -9.73
N VAL A 148 6.11 -10.44 -10.91
CA VAL A 148 7.14 -11.18 -11.68
C VAL A 148 8.45 -11.29 -10.90
N LEU A 149 8.87 -10.22 -10.23
CA LEU A 149 10.10 -10.21 -9.43
C LEU A 149 9.97 -11.15 -8.21
N ILE A 150 8.92 -11.00 -7.40
CA ILE A 150 8.64 -11.87 -6.24
C ILE A 150 8.56 -13.34 -6.67
N GLY A 151 7.82 -13.64 -7.74
CA GLY A 151 7.67 -15.02 -8.23
C GLY A 151 8.98 -15.66 -8.68
N ALA A 152 9.96 -14.86 -9.09
CA ALA A 152 11.27 -15.34 -9.50
C ALA A 152 12.20 -15.65 -8.30
N GLU A 153 11.89 -15.22 -7.08
CA GLU A 153 12.71 -15.42 -5.89
C GLU A 153 12.77 -16.88 -5.46
N VAL A 154 11.60 -17.53 -5.31
CA VAL A 154 11.49 -18.89 -4.76
C VAL A 154 12.37 -19.91 -5.52
N PRO A 155 12.39 -19.97 -6.87
CA PRO A 155 13.29 -20.88 -7.58
C PRO A 155 14.78 -20.57 -7.39
N LEU A 156 15.15 -19.30 -7.22
CA LEU A 156 16.55 -18.89 -7.02
C LEU A 156 17.01 -19.19 -5.59
N LEU A 157 16.18 -18.89 -4.59
CA LEU A 157 16.41 -19.22 -3.19
C LEU A 157 16.52 -20.74 -3.00
N MET A 158 15.65 -21.51 -3.66
CA MET A 158 15.71 -22.97 -3.63
C MET A 158 17.07 -23.50 -4.14
N GLU A 159 17.57 -22.96 -5.25
CA GLU A 159 18.91 -23.28 -5.76
C GLU A 159 20.01 -22.92 -4.76
N LEU A 160 19.91 -21.76 -4.11
CA LEU A 160 20.88 -21.32 -3.11
C LEU A 160 20.88 -22.24 -1.87
N ILE A 161 19.71 -22.69 -1.39
CA ILE A 161 19.60 -23.64 -0.29
C ILE A 161 20.24 -24.99 -0.66
N GLN A 162 19.92 -25.51 -1.85
CA GLN A 162 20.45 -26.79 -2.32
C GLN A 162 21.98 -26.79 -2.47
N ARG A 163 22.58 -25.64 -2.77
CA ARG A 163 24.06 -25.47 -2.84
C ARG A 163 24.75 -25.55 -1.48
N ILE A 164 24.08 -25.16 -0.39
CA ILE A 164 24.64 -25.18 0.97
C ILE A 164 24.74 -26.62 1.49
N ARG A 165 23.70 -27.42 1.26
CA ARG A 165 23.65 -28.82 1.69
C ARG A 165 22.69 -29.59 0.79
N ARG A 166 23.15 -30.72 0.26
CA ARG A 166 22.26 -31.71 -0.39
C ARG A 166 21.31 -32.24 0.69
N GLN A 167 20.07 -31.78 0.63
CA GLN A 167 18.95 -32.25 1.43
C GLN A 167 17.90 -32.84 0.50
N ASP A 168 17.00 -33.64 1.06
CA ASP A 168 15.80 -34.05 0.34
C ASP A 168 15.06 -32.79 -0.12
N ALA A 169 14.76 -32.72 -1.42
CA ALA A 169 14.17 -31.55 -2.04
C ALA A 169 12.88 -31.12 -1.31
N GLY A 170 12.09 -32.08 -0.82
CA GLY A 170 10.87 -31.81 -0.05
C GLY A 170 11.12 -31.06 1.27
N GLY A 171 12.17 -31.41 2.01
CA GLY A 171 12.49 -30.75 3.29
C GLY A 171 12.98 -29.31 3.10
N ALA A 172 13.83 -29.07 2.09
CA ALA A 172 14.27 -27.73 1.75
C ALA A 172 13.12 -26.84 1.25
N VAL A 173 12.18 -27.40 0.48
CA VAL A 173 10.96 -26.70 0.06
C VAL A 173 10.06 -26.36 1.26
N ALA A 174 9.85 -27.31 2.18
CA ALA A 174 9.02 -27.09 3.35
C ALA A 174 9.58 -25.98 4.26
N ASP A 175 10.89 -26.01 4.54
CA ASP A 175 11.54 -24.99 5.36
C ASP A 175 11.55 -23.60 4.68
N LEU A 176 11.67 -23.57 3.34
CA LEU A 176 11.56 -22.34 2.55
C LEU A 176 10.15 -21.74 2.67
N PHE A 177 9.10 -22.53 2.43
CA PHE A 177 7.72 -22.08 2.56
C PHE A 177 7.35 -21.70 4.00
N ALA A 178 7.88 -22.39 4.99
CA ALA A 178 7.66 -22.02 6.39
C ALA A 178 8.23 -20.63 6.70
N ALA A 179 9.47 -20.34 6.26
CA ALA A 179 10.06 -19.02 6.42
C ALA A 179 9.30 -17.95 5.63
N ASP A 180 8.86 -18.28 4.42
CA ASP A 180 8.06 -17.41 3.54
C ASP A 180 6.71 -17.04 4.19
N TYR A 181 5.92 -18.01 4.65
CA TYR A 181 4.64 -17.75 5.29
C TYR A 181 4.75 -16.95 6.59
N VAL A 182 5.78 -17.23 7.40
CA VAL A 182 6.02 -16.47 8.64
C VAL A 182 6.47 -15.04 8.31
N GLY A 183 7.32 -14.86 7.29
CA GLY A 183 7.73 -13.55 6.78
C GLY A 183 6.56 -12.75 6.27
N ALA A 184 5.74 -13.34 5.39
CA ALA A 184 4.52 -12.75 4.88
C ALA A 184 3.58 -12.34 6.03
N LEU A 185 3.29 -13.22 6.99
CA LEU A 185 2.47 -12.85 8.15
C LEU A 185 3.00 -11.62 8.89
N VAL A 186 4.30 -11.58 9.18
CA VAL A 186 4.93 -10.46 9.88
C VAL A 186 4.86 -9.18 9.04
N GLY A 187 5.18 -9.24 7.75
CA GLY A 187 5.06 -8.10 6.84
C GLY A 187 3.63 -7.58 6.75
N GLY A 188 2.65 -8.49 6.67
CA GLY A 188 1.23 -8.19 6.52
C GLY A 188 0.61 -7.53 7.74
N LEU A 189 1.12 -7.85 8.93
CA LEU A 189 0.75 -7.15 10.17
C LEU A 189 1.59 -5.88 10.37
N ALA A 190 2.87 -5.90 10.02
CA ALA A 190 3.74 -4.74 10.17
C ALA A 190 3.27 -3.57 9.31
N PHE A 191 2.79 -3.80 8.09
CA PHE A 191 2.32 -2.72 7.22
C PHE A 191 1.20 -1.86 7.85
N PRO A 192 0.00 -2.38 8.17
CA PRO A 192 -1.10 -1.56 8.68
C PRO A 192 -0.91 -1.11 10.13
N PHE A 193 -0.19 -1.87 10.98
CA PHE A 193 -0.10 -1.59 12.41
C PHE A 193 1.18 -0.87 12.85
N LEU A 194 2.25 -0.91 12.04
CA LEU A 194 3.54 -0.31 12.39
C LEU A 194 4.05 0.66 11.32
N LEU A 195 4.11 0.25 10.06
CA LEU A 195 4.69 1.06 9.01
C LEU A 195 3.77 2.25 8.68
N LEU A 196 2.50 1.97 8.37
CA LEU A 196 1.54 2.99 7.98
C LEU A 196 1.27 4.04 9.07
N PRO A 197 1.05 3.70 10.36
CA PRO A 197 0.74 4.71 11.38
C PRO A 197 1.93 5.57 11.78
N PHE A 198 3.16 5.03 11.74
CA PHE A 198 4.35 5.73 12.24
C PHE A 198 5.16 6.41 11.13
N LEU A 199 5.20 5.82 9.93
CA LEU A 199 6.03 6.31 8.82
C LEU A 199 5.19 6.91 7.70
N GLY A 200 3.89 6.62 7.64
CA GLY A 200 3.05 6.98 6.49
C GLY A 200 3.32 6.06 5.30
N GLN A 201 2.58 6.26 4.22
CA GLN A 201 2.57 5.30 3.11
C GLN A 201 3.88 5.37 2.29
N LEU A 202 4.24 6.56 1.79
CA LEU A 202 5.41 6.73 0.92
C LEU A 202 6.75 6.37 1.60
N THR A 203 6.94 6.76 2.86
CA THR A 203 8.17 6.40 3.59
C THR A 203 8.22 4.90 3.87
N SER A 204 7.07 4.24 4.03
CA SER A 204 7.01 2.78 4.21
C SER A 204 7.47 2.02 2.97
N SER A 205 7.09 2.42 1.74
CA SER A 205 7.61 1.78 0.52
C SER A 205 9.12 1.87 0.45
N LEU A 206 9.65 3.08 0.68
CA LEU A 206 11.07 3.40 0.54
C LEU A 206 11.91 2.65 1.58
N LEU A 207 11.45 2.61 2.83
CA LEU A 207 12.10 1.84 3.88
C LEU A 207 12.08 0.35 3.57
N THR A 208 10.95 -0.17 3.08
CA THR A 208 10.82 -1.58 2.66
C THR A 208 11.81 -1.89 1.53
N GLY A 209 11.94 -1.00 0.55
CA GLY A 209 13.00 -1.02 -0.48
C GLY A 209 14.40 -1.11 0.11
N GLY A 210 14.71 -0.24 1.07
CA GLY A 210 16.00 -0.22 1.77
C GLY A 210 16.29 -1.53 2.49
N VAL A 211 15.33 -2.09 3.22
CA VAL A 211 15.46 -3.37 3.92
C VAL A 211 15.67 -4.52 2.92
N ASN A 212 14.90 -4.53 1.83
CA ASN A 212 14.96 -5.58 0.81
C ASN A 212 16.34 -5.65 0.13
N VAL A 213 16.85 -4.50 -0.34
CA VAL A 213 18.16 -4.44 -1.00
C VAL A 213 19.29 -4.78 -0.03
N VAL A 214 19.20 -4.37 1.24
CA VAL A 214 20.20 -4.71 2.26
C VAL A 214 20.20 -6.21 2.56
N ALA A 215 19.04 -6.84 2.69
CA ALA A 215 18.91 -8.27 2.91
C ALA A 215 19.52 -9.09 1.75
N GLY A 216 19.12 -8.76 0.51
CA GLY A 216 19.65 -9.38 -0.69
C GLY A 216 21.16 -9.19 -0.86
N ALA A 217 21.65 -7.97 -0.64
CA ALA A 217 23.08 -7.65 -0.68
C ALA A 217 23.88 -8.41 0.39
N ALA A 218 23.37 -8.47 1.63
CA ALA A 218 24.01 -9.19 2.73
C ALA A 218 24.13 -10.68 2.42
N LEU A 219 23.08 -11.29 1.85
CA LEU A 219 23.13 -12.70 1.47
C LEU A 219 24.13 -12.94 0.32
N VAL A 220 24.04 -12.17 -0.76
CA VAL A 220 24.81 -12.43 -1.99
C VAL A 220 26.27 -12.00 -1.85
N LEU A 221 26.53 -10.78 -1.37
CA LEU A 221 27.89 -10.24 -1.19
C LEU A 221 28.57 -10.73 0.10
N GLY A 222 27.80 -11.21 1.07
CA GLY A 222 28.31 -11.83 2.30
C GLY A 222 28.55 -13.32 2.14
N LEU A 223 27.48 -14.09 1.95
CA LEU A 223 27.51 -15.57 1.98
C LEU A 223 28.00 -16.17 0.65
N PHE A 224 27.49 -15.69 -0.49
CA PHE A 224 27.76 -16.25 -1.82
C PHE A 224 28.81 -15.48 -2.64
N ARG A 225 29.62 -14.64 -1.99
CA ARG A 225 30.62 -13.77 -2.67
C ARG A 225 31.63 -14.49 -3.57
N ARG A 226 31.87 -15.78 -3.32
CA ARG A 226 32.80 -16.63 -4.10
C ARG A 226 32.16 -17.22 -5.35
N ASP A 227 30.83 -17.23 -5.43
CA ASP A 227 30.06 -17.70 -6.59
C ASP A 227 29.91 -16.57 -7.65
N LEU A 228 30.37 -15.36 -7.33
CA LEU A 228 30.32 -14.20 -8.21
C LEU A 228 31.66 -13.99 -8.93
N SER A 229 31.59 -13.62 -10.21
CA SER A 229 32.75 -13.05 -10.89
C SER A 229 33.10 -11.67 -10.30
N CYS A 230 34.36 -11.24 -10.42
CA CYS A 230 34.78 -9.92 -9.93
C CYS A 230 33.92 -8.79 -10.56
N ARG A 231 33.61 -8.90 -11.86
CA ARG A 231 32.73 -7.96 -12.57
C ARG A 231 31.32 -7.96 -12.00
N ALA A 232 30.71 -9.15 -11.81
CA ALA A 232 29.36 -9.26 -11.26
C ALA A 232 29.28 -8.70 -9.84
N ARG A 233 30.31 -8.96 -9.02
CA ARG A 233 30.39 -8.42 -7.66
C ARG A 233 30.47 -6.89 -7.66
N CYS A 234 31.33 -6.29 -8.48
CA CYS A 234 31.43 -4.84 -8.58
C CYS A 234 30.13 -4.21 -9.10
N LEU A 235 29.51 -4.80 -10.13
CA LEU A 235 28.24 -4.33 -10.67
C LEU A 235 27.12 -4.36 -9.63
N LEU A 236 26.97 -5.47 -8.90
CA LEU A 236 25.97 -5.57 -7.82
C LEU A 236 26.23 -4.57 -6.71
N LEU A 237 27.49 -4.34 -6.34
CA LEU A 237 27.84 -3.40 -5.28
C LEU A 237 27.52 -1.96 -5.69
N ILE A 238 27.86 -1.58 -6.93
CA ILE A 238 27.49 -0.28 -7.51
C ILE A 238 25.97 -0.15 -7.58
N ALA A 239 25.27 -1.16 -8.10
CA ALA A 239 23.82 -1.14 -8.24
C ALA A 239 23.11 -0.99 -6.87
N ASN A 240 23.54 -1.73 -5.86
CA ASN A 240 23.01 -1.64 -4.49
C ASN A 240 23.23 -0.25 -3.88
N ILE A 241 24.44 0.32 -4.02
CA ILE A 241 24.75 1.67 -3.54
C ILE A 241 23.89 2.71 -4.26
N THR A 242 23.75 2.58 -5.59
CA THR A 242 22.93 3.50 -6.38
C THR A 242 21.46 3.42 -5.97
N VAL A 243 20.89 2.22 -5.83
CA VAL A 243 19.49 2.05 -5.41
C VAL A 243 19.28 2.57 -4.00
N LEU A 244 20.17 2.25 -3.04
CA LEU A 244 20.09 2.83 -1.69
C LEU A 244 20.20 4.34 -1.71
N GLY A 245 21.07 4.91 -2.54
CA GLY A 245 21.19 6.36 -2.72
C GLY A 245 19.91 6.99 -3.28
N VAL A 246 19.28 6.37 -4.28
CA VAL A 246 18.00 6.80 -4.86
C VAL A 246 16.90 6.73 -3.81
N LEU A 247 16.74 5.60 -3.11
CA LEU A 247 15.71 5.42 -2.09
C LEU A 247 15.91 6.36 -0.90
N ALA A 248 17.14 6.58 -0.45
CA ALA A 248 17.45 7.53 0.61
C ALA A 248 17.19 8.99 0.18
N SER A 249 17.57 9.35 -1.04
CA SER A 249 17.28 10.68 -1.58
C SER A 249 15.78 10.92 -1.70
N ALA A 250 15.05 9.92 -2.20
CA ALA A 250 13.59 9.95 -2.25
C ALA A 250 13.00 10.10 -0.84
N ALA A 251 13.49 9.35 0.15
CA ALA A 251 13.02 9.39 1.53
C ALA A 251 13.20 10.76 2.18
N VAL A 252 14.34 11.43 1.92
CA VAL A 252 14.60 12.79 2.40
C VAL A 252 13.66 13.81 1.72
N LEU A 253 13.29 13.57 0.46
CA LEU A 253 12.44 14.45 -0.34
C LEU A 253 10.94 14.10 -0.25
N VAL A 254 10.53 13.11 0.56
CA VAL A 254 9.12 12.69 0.66
C VAL A 254 8.24 13.86 1.07
N ASP A 255 8.61 14.63 2.09
CA ASP A 255 7.76 15.72 2.59
C ASP A 255 7.57 16.83 1.54
N ASP A 256 8.62 17.13 0.77
CA ASP A 256 8.56 18.12 -0.31
C ASP A 256 7.74 17.58 -1.50
N PHE A 257 7.90 16.29 -1.82
CA PHE A 257 7.11 15.60 -2.84
C PHE A 257 5.62 15.57 -2.47
N GLU A 258 5.27 15.21 -1.24
CA GLU A 258 3.88 15.20 -0.78
C GLU A 258 3.28 16.60 -0.81
N ARG A 259 4.04 17.63 -0.40
CA ARG A 259 3.59 19.02 -0.50
C ARG A 259 3.32 19.42 -1.96
N ALA A 260 4.22 19.10 -2.88
CA ALA A 260 4.06 19.40 -4.31
C ALA A 260 2.89 18.62 -4.95
N ALA A 261 2.76 17.34 -4.63
CA ALA A 261 1.68 16.50 -5.14
C ALA A 261 0.32 16.97 -4.60
N ARG A 262 0.24 17.36 -3.32
CA ARG A 262 -0.97 17.96 -2.73
C ARG A 262 -1.33 19.29 -3.39
N GLN A 263 -0.35 20.15 -3.68
CA GLN A 263 -0.60 21.38 -4.43
C GLN A 263 -1.13 21.11 -5.84
N ALA A 264 -0.64 20.05 -6.51
CA ALA A 264 -1.14 19.67 -7.82
C ALA A 264 -2.59 19.14 -7.77
N VAL A 265 -2.96 18.38 -6.73
CA VAL A 265 -4.31 17.79 -6.58
C VAL A 265 -5.34 18.80 -6.05
N TYR A 266 -4.97 19.60 -5.04
CA TYR A 266 -5.89 20.46 -4.30
C TYR A 266 -5.71 21.96 -4.60
N GLY A 267 -4.73 22.32 -5.43
CA GLY A 267 -4.39 23.69 -5.77
C GLY A 267 -3.56 24.43 -4.71
N ASP A 268 -3.21 25.69 -5.03
CA ASP A 268 -2.42 26.58 -4.17
C ASP A 268 -3.24 27.13 -3.00
N GLY A 269 -3.76 26.29 -2.10
CA GLY A 269 -4.66 26.75 -1.04
C GLY A 269 -4.80 25.85 0.17
N VAL A 270 -4.04 24.76 0.27
CA VAL A 270 -4.14 23.81 1.41
C VAL A 270 -3.79 24.53 2.71
N ARG A 271 -4.78 24.69 3.60
CA ARG A 271 -4.63 25.34 4.90
C ARG A 271 -4.57 24.34 6.05
N VAL A 272 -5.36 23.28 5.96
CA VAL A 272 -5.36 22.19 6.93
C VAL A 272 -5.24 20.87 6.18
N ALA A 273 -4.34 20.01 6.62
CA ALA A 273 -4.25 18.62 6.17
C ALA A 273 -3.95 17.76 7.40
N VAL A 274 -4.92 16.96 7.83
CA VAL A 274 -4.83 16.13 9.03
C VAL A 274 -5.38 14.75 8.72
N ARG A 275 -4.61 13.72 9.02
CA ARG A 275 -5.08 12.33 8.99
C ARG A 275 -5.58 11.92 10.37
N THR A 276 -6.85 11.53 10.46
CA THR A 276 -7.46 11.01 11.68
C THR A 276 -7.38 9.47 11.68
N GLY A 277 -7.84 8.83 12.76
CA GLY A 277 -8.01 7.37 12.77
C GLY A 277 -9.14 6.87 11.87
N VAL A 278 -9.90 7.77 11.24
CA VAL A 278 -11.05 7.44 10.38
C VAL A 278 -10.74 7.76 8.92
N GLN A 279 -10.24 8.96 8.62
CA GLN A 279 -10.04 9.45 7.25
C GLN A 279 -9.00 10.58 7.21
N GLU A 280 -8.53 10.93 6.03
CA GLU A 280 -7.79 12.16 5.79
C GLU A 280 -8.74 13.34 5.59
N ILE A 281 -8.47 14.46 6.25
CA ILE A 281 -9.23 15.70 6.17
C ILE A 281 -8.32 16.79 5.58
N VAL A 282 -8.71 17.34 4.44
CA VAL A 282 -8.01 18.45 3.79
C VAL A 282 -8.97 19.63 3.61
N LEU A 283 -8.59 20.80 4.14
CA LEU A 283 -9.28 22.07 3.88
C LEU A 283 -8.40 22.95 3.00
N THR A 284 -8.97 23.48 1.92
CA THR A 284 -8.35 24.49 1.07
C THR A 284 -9.10 25.82 1.19
N GLY A 285 -8.39 26.96 1.09
CA GLY A 285 -8.92 28.28 1.52
C GLY A 285 -8.97 28.39 3.07
N ASP A 286 -9.33 29.48 3.75
CA ASP A 286 -9.57 30.89 3.41
C ASP A 286 -8.55 31.74 4.21
N ALA A 287 -7.77 32.55 3.48
CA ALA A 287 -6.92 33.64 3.97
C ALA A 287 -6.98 34.85 2.99
N ASP A 288 -7.28 34.61 1.71
CA ASP A 288 -7.33 35.60 0.63
C ASP A 288 -8.73 35.75 -0.02
N GLY A 289 -9.82 35.29 0.63
CA GLY A 289 -11.20 35.42 0.10
C GLY A 289 -11.59 34.37 -0.95
N ARG A 290 -10.85 33.26 -1.04
CA ARG A 290 -11.24 32.08 -1.84
C ARG A 290 -12.25 31.22 -1.07
N PRO A 291 -13.25 30.61 -1.75
CA PRO A 291 -14.19 29.71 -1.10
C PRO A 291 -13.46 28.55 -0.43
N LEU A 292 -13.95 28.14 0.74
CA LEU A 292 -13.41 27.05 1.52
C LEU A 292 -13.90 25.72 0.96
N ASP A 293 -13.00 24.82 0.58
CA ASP A 293 -13.37 23.49 0.10
C ASP A 293 -12.87 22.42 1.09
N LEU A 294 -13.70 21.39 1.31
CA LEU A 294 -13.38 20.25 2.15
C LEU A 294 -13.22 19.01 1.29
N TYR A 295 -12.08 18.33 1.45
CA TYR A 295 -11.82 17.02 0.89
C TYR A 295 -11.69 15.99 2.02
N LEU A 296 -12.34 14.84 1.85
CA LEU A 296 -12.19 13.68 2.72
C LEU A 296 -11.64 12.52 1.88
N ASP A 297 -10.50 11.95 2.28
CA ASP A 297 -9.76 10.93 1.52
C ASP A 297 -9.59 11.31 0.03
N GLY A 298 -9.25 12.58 -0.22
CA GLY A 298 -9.04 13.15 -1.55
C GLY A 298 -10.30 13.40 -2.38
N ARG A 299 -11.49 13.08 -1.88
CA ARG A 299 -12.76 13.37 -2.54
C ARG A 299 -13.33 14.69 -2.04
N LEU A 300 -13.71 15.57 -2.98
CA LEU A 300 -14.42 16.81 -2.65
C LEU A 300 -15.76 16.47 -1.99
N ARG A 301 -15.96 16.98 -0.77
CA ARG A 301 -17.21 16.84 -0.02
C ARG A 301 -18.13 18.02 -0.21
N PHE A 302 -17.57 19.22 -0.12
CA PHE A 302 -18.29 20.43 -0.45
C PHE A 302 -17.31 21.49 -0.97
N ALA A 303 -17.80 22.35 -1.86
CA ALA A 303 -17.15 23.60 -2.18
C ALA A 303 -17.90 24.75 -1.52
N GLY A 304 -17.17 25.69 -0.92
CA GLY A 304 -17.78 26.75 -0.11
C GLY A 304 -18.72 27.65 -0.89
N HIS A 305 -18.58 27.71 -2.22
CA HIS A 305 -19.42 28.53 -3.09
C HIS A 305 -20.81 27.92 -3.37
N ASP A 306 -20.99 26.60 -3.24
CA ASP A 306 -22.21 25.88 -3.65
C ASP A 306 -22.75 24.90 -2.62
N GLU A 307 -22.04 24.67 -1.50
CA GLU A 307 -22.44 23.75 -0.43
C GLU A 307 -23.91 23.96 -0.02
N ARG A 308 -24.36 25.22 0.01
CA ARG A 308 -25.71 25.57 0.41
C ARG A 308 -26.76 24.89 -0.46
N ARG A 309 -26.51 24.70 -1.77
CA ARG A 309 -27.45 24.00 -2.67
C ARG A 309 -27.66 22.55 -2.25
N TYR A 310 -26.58 21.86 -1.88
CA TYR A 310 -26.62 20.47 -1.43
C TYR A 310 -27.37 20.36 -0.09
N HIS A 311 -26.95 21.11 0.92
CA HIS A 311 -27.53 21.01 2.26
C HIS A 311 -28.99 21.47 2.30
N GLU A 312 -29.35 22.50 1.55
CA GLU A 312 -30.74 22.95 1.43
C GLU A 312 -31.63 21.90 0.76
N ALA A 313 -31.14 21.24 -0.29
CA ALA A 313 -31.87 20.18 -0.99
C ALA A 313 -32.02 18.92 -0.13
N LEU A 314 -31.00 18.62 0.68
CA LEU A 314 -31.01 17.49 1.59
C LEU A 314 -31.96 17.70 2.78
N VAL A 315 -31.90 18.89 3.40
CA VAL A 315 -32.60 19.16 4.68
C VAL A 315 -34.03 19.65 4.46
N ARG A 316 -34.26 20.66 3.61
CA ARG A 316 -35.55 21.38 3.59
C ARG A 316 -36.77 20.50 3.27
N PRO A 317 -36.72 19.54 2.33
CA PRO A 317 -37.86 18.65 2.08
C PRO A 317 -38.28 17.86 3.31
N ALA A 318 -37.30 17.35 4.07
CA ALA A 318 -37.54 16.52 5.26
C ALA A 318 -38.16 17.32 6.43
N MET A 319 -37.94 18.63 6.46
CA MET A 319 -38.40 19.53 7.53
C MET A 319 -39.86 20.01 7.37
N SER A 320 -40.56 19.58 6.31
CA SER A 320 -41.94 20.01 6.03
C SER A 320 -42.96 19.50 7.06
N GLY A 321 -42.66 18.39 7.74
CA GLY A 321 -43.48 17.79 8.79
C GLY A 321 -43.09 18.24 10.21
N PRO A 322 -43.52 17.51 11.25
CA PRO A 322 -43.00 17.69 12.60
C PRO A 322 -41.47 17.56 12.61
N HIS A 323 -40.77 18.51 13.24
CA HIS A 323 -39.30 18.58 13.20
C HIS A 323 -38.72 19.09 14.54
N ALA A 324 -39.34 18.74 15.67
CA ALA A 324 -38.87 19.19 16.97
C ALA A 324 -37.59 18.46 17.41
N ARG A 325 -37.47 17.18 17.06
CA ARG A 325 -36.28 16.35 17.30
C ARG A 325 -35.74 15.80 15.99
N VAL A 326 -34.52 16.22 15.62
CA VAL A 326 -33.87 15.85 14.36
C VAL A 326 -32.63 15.01 14.65
N LEU A 327 -32.41 13.95 13.89
CA LEU A 327 -31.18 13.17 13.89
C LEU A 327 -30.42 13.41 12.57
N ILE A 328 -29.14 13.72 12.66
CA ILE A 328 -28.24 13.86 11.52
C ILE A 328 -27.21 12.74 11.62
N LEU A 329 -27.18 11.86 10.61
CA LEU A 329 -26.21 10.78 10.48
C LEU A 329 -25.11 11.24 9.55
N GLY A 330 -23.87 11.31 10.03
CA GLY A 330 -22.75 11.93 9.32
C GLY A 330 -22.70 13.44 9.53
N GLY A 331 -22.41 14.20 8.47
CA GLY A 331 -22.41 15.68 8.49
C GLY A 331 -21.49 16.32 9.54
N GLY A 332 -20.32 15.74 9.79
CA GLY A 332 -19.39 16.20 10.83
C GLY A 332 -18.86 17.63 10.63
N ASP A 333 -18.96 18.18 9.42
CA ASP A 333 -18.66 19.59 9.09
C ASP A 333 -19.69 20.58 9.68
N GLY A 334 -20.89 20.13 10.03
CA GLY A 334 -21.95 20.94 10.64
C GLY A 334 -22.82 21.72 9.66
N LEU A 335 -22.64 21.59 8.34
CA LEU A 335 -23.41 22.35 7.35
C LEU A 335 -24.86 21.87 7.26
N ALA A 336 -25.11 20.56 7.31
CA ALA A 336 -26.46 20.02 7.45
C ALA A 336 -27.14 20.49 8.77
N ALA A 337 -26.37 20.54 9.86
CA ALA A 337 -26.87 21.00 11.17
C ALA A 337 -27.25 22.49 11.14
N ARG A 338 -26.46 23.32 10.45
CA ARG A 338 -26.77 24.74 10.23
C ARG A 338 -28.13 24.92 9.54
N GLU A 339 -28.37 24.18 8.46
CA GLU A 339 -29.65 24.25 7.76
C GLU A 339 -30.81 23.77 8.64
N VAL A 340 -30.62 22.70 9.43
CA VAL A 340 -31.63 22.23 10.39
C VAL A 340 -31.97 23.31 11.42
N LEU A 341 -30.97 23.98 12.02
CA LEU A 341 -31.21 25.03 13.02
C LEU A 341 -31.89 26.28 12.46
N GLY A 342 -31.86 26.48 11.14
CA GLY A 342 -32.63 27.52 10.45
C GLY A 342 -34.15 27.36 10.60
N HIS A 343 -34.63 26.17 11.01
CA HIS A 343 -36.05 25.91 11.25
C HIS A 343 -36.44 26.22 12.71
N PRO A 344 -37.40 27.14 12.95
CA PRO A 344 -37.73 27.60 14.30
C PRO A 344 -38.40 26.53 15.19
N GLY A 345 -38.95 25.46 14.61
CA GLY A 345 -39.58 24.37 15.37
C GLY A 345 -38.58 23.40 16.01
N VAL A 346 -37.29 23.47 15.66
CA VAL A 346 -36.26 22.55 16.17
C VAL A 346 -35.95 22.84 17.64
N ARG A 347 -36.17 21.84 18.49
CA ARG A 347 -35.84 21.86 19.92
C ARG A 347 -34.55 21.12 20.24
N ARG A 348 -34.23 20.09 19.47
CA ARG A 348 -33.03 19.27 19.62
C ARG A 348 -32.60 18.70 18.28
N ALA A 349 -31.31 18.79 17.98
CA ALA A 349 -30.71 18.08 16.86
C ALA A 349 -29.49 17.29 17.36
N ASP A 350 -29.53 15.98 17.15
CA ASP A 350 -28.42 15.07 17.47
C ASP A 350 -27.61 14.81 16.19
N VAL A 351 -26.29 15.04 16.23
CA VAL A 351 -25.36 14.75 15.13
C VAL A 351 -24.53 13.53 15.51
N VAL A 352 -24.61 12.47 14.72
CA VAL A 352 -23.83 11.25 14.91
C VAL A 352 -22.74 11.21 13.84
N ALA A 353 -21.53 11.57 14.22
CA ALA A 353 -20.38 11.63 13.31
C ALA A 353 -19.38 10.52 13.62
N LEU A 354 -18.92 9.83 12.58
CA LEU A 354 -17.91 8.77 12.73
C LEU A 354 -16.55 9.33 13.16
N ASP A 355 -16.15 10.47 12.58
CA ASP A 355 -14.84 11.07 12.80
C ASP A 355 -14.88 12.24 13.83
N PRO A 356 -14.36 12.06 15.05
CA PRO A 356 -14.29 13.14 16.04
C PRO A 356 -13.30 14.24 15.65
N GLY A 357 -12.33 13.94 14.77
CA GLY A 357 -11.39 14.92 14.23
C GLY A 357 -12.07 15.96 13.35
N LEU A 358 -13.00 15.53 12.48
CA LEU A 358 -13.77 16.44 11.64
C LEU A 358 -14.65 17.37 12.47
N VAL A 359 -15.35 16.84 13.48
CA VAL A 359 -16.18 17.65 14.40
C VAL A 359 -15.33 18.68 15.14
N ARG A 360 -14.16 18.28 15.65
CA ARG A 360 -13.24 19.21 16.32
C ARG A 360 -12.76 20.30 15.37
N LEU A 361 -12.43 19.95 14.13
CA LEU A 361 -12.01 20.92 13.13
C LEU A 361 -13.16 21.89 12.82
N ALA A 362 -14.38 21.39 12.62
CA ALA A 362 -15.57 22.20 12.39
C ALA A 362 -15.93 23.14 13.55
N ARG A 363 -15.48 22.85 14.77
CA ARG A 363 -15.60 23.72 15.96
C ARG A 363 -14.50 24.78 16.06
N THR A 364 -13.26 24.43 15.68
CA THR A 364 -12.06 25.21 16.04
C THR A 364 -11.46 25.97 14.88
N ASP A 365 -11.67 25.49 13.66
CA ASP A 365 -11.16 26.11 12.45
C ASP A 365 -11.95 27.38 12.11
N PRO A 366 -11.32 28.56 11.95
CA PRO A 366 -12.03 29.82 11.72
C PRO A 366 -12.85 29.86 10.43
N GLY A 367 -12.39 29.19 9.36
CA GLY A 367 -13.09 29.17 8.08
C GLY A 367 -14.31 28.25 8.14
N LEU A 368 -14.12 27.02 8.61
CA LEU A 368 -15.18 26.02 8.68
C LEU A 368 -16.24 26.37 9.72
N SER A 369 -15.83 26.90 10.88
CA SER A 369 -16.77 27.35 11.91
C SER A 369 -17.58 28.58 11.48
N ARG A 370 -17.00 29.49 10.68
CA ARG A 370 -17.77 30.58 10.06
C ARG A 370 -18.76 30.03 9.03
N LEU A 371 -18.33 29.07 8.21
CA LEU A 371 -19.18 28.48 7.17
C LEU A 371 -20.37 27.74 7.79
N ASN A 372 -20.16 26.98 8.86
CA ASN A 372 -21.24 26.31 9.59
C ASN A 372 -22.00 27.24 10.57
N ASP A 373 -21.78 28.56 10.54
CA ASP A 373 -22.43 29.55 11.41
C ASP A 373 -22.28 29.23 12.91
N HIS A 374 -21.13 28.68 13.29
CA HIS A 374 -20.80 28.27 14.65
C HIS A 374 -21.84 27.33 15.28
N VAL A 375 -22.50 26.49 14.47
CA VAL A 375 -23.63 25.63 14.86
C VAL A 375 -23.36 24.80 16.12
N TYR A 376 -22.13 24.35 16.32
CA TYR A 376 -21.72 23.52 17.45
C TYR A 376 -21.65 24.24 18.80
N GLY A 377 -21.83 25.57 18.82
CA GLY A 377 -22.03 26.36 20.02
C GLY A 377 -23.50 26.48 20.45
N ASP A 378 -24.46 26.09 19.59
CA ASP A 378 -25.89 26.18 19.90
C ASP A 378 -26.29 25.06 20.89
N PRO A 379 -26.98 25.37 22.00
CA PRO A 379 -27.37 24.37 23.01
C PRO A 379 -28.35 23.31 22.50
N ARG A 380 -28.98 23.52 21.34
CA ARG A 380 -29.86 22.54 20.70
C ARG A 380 -29.08 21.42 20.01
N ILE A 381 -27.80 21.64 19.67
CA ILE A 381 -26.94 20.67 19.01
C ILE A 381 -26.25 19.76 20.03
N HIS A 382 -26.43 18.46 19.83
CA HIS A 382 -25.75 17.43 20.61
C HIS A 382 -24.97 16.55 19.67
N VAL A 383 -23.67 16.40 19.90
CA VAL A 383 -22.80 15.60 19.03
C VAL A 383 -22.41 14.32 19.73
N ALA A 384 -22.60 13.20 19.07
CA ALA A 384 -22.11 11.89 19.47
C ALA A 384 -21.11 11.39 18.45
N THR A 385 -19.98 10.86 18.92
CA THR A 385 -19.04 10.14 18.06
C THR A 385 -19.41 8.67 18.03
N GLY A 386 -19.66 8.13 16.84
CA GLY A 386 -20.05 6.74 16.70
C GLY A 386 -20.54 6.39 15.29
N GLU A 387 -20.81 5.10 15.10
CA GLU A 387 -21.31 4.57 13.84
C GLU A 387 -22.85 4.73 13.79
N ALA A 388 -23.36 5.20 12.63
CA ALA A 388 -24.75 5.56 12.44
C ALA A 388 -25.71 4.37 12.64
N PHE A 389 -25.36 3.20 12.10
CA PHE A 389 -26.18 2.01 12.21
C PHE A 389 -26.23 1.47 13.64
N GLN A 390 -25.11 1.51 14.37
CA GLN A 390 -25.07 1.18 15.80
C GLN A 390 -25.95 2.13 16.63
N TRP A 391 -25.90 3.44 16.35
CA TRP A 391 -26.77 4.42 17.01
C TRP A 391 -28.24 4.11 16.78
N LEU A 392 -28.64 3.86 15.53
CA LEU A 392 -30.02 3.55 15.17
C LEU A 392 -30.55 2.26 15.83
N ARG A 393 -29.70 1.23 16.03
CA ARG A 393 -30.12 0.01 16.76
C ARG A 393 -30.36 0.26 18.25
N GLY A 394 -29.61 1.19 18.84
CA GLY A 394 -29.73 1.54 20.26
C GLY A 394 -30.81 2.58 20.56
N ALA A 395 -31.18 3.38 19.56
CA ALA A 395 -32.17 4.44 19.71
C ALA A 395 -33.59 3.87 19.88
N PRO A 396 -34.36 4.32 20.89
CA PRO A 396 -35.76 3.92 21.02
C PRO A 396 -36.61 4.30 19.79
N ALA A 397 -37.65 3.52 19.52
CA ALA A 397 -38.60 3.85 18.46
C ALA A 397 -39.27 5.22 18.72
N ALA A 398 -39.58 5.96 17.65
CA ALA A 398 -40.23 7.27 17.70
C ALA A 398 -39.46 8.36 18.49
N THR A 399 -38.14 8.25 18.59
CA THR A 399 -37.29 9.27 19.24
C THR A 399 -37.15 10.55 18.39
N TYR A 400 -37.16 10.41 17.06
CA TYR A 400 -36.90 11.49 16.12
C TYR A 400 -38.09 11.72 15.19
N ASP A 401 -38.36 12.98 14.90
CA ASP A 401 -39.41 13.38 13.97
C ASP A 401 -38.84 13.42 12.54
N VAL A 402 -37.55 13.75 12.40
CA VAL A 402 -36.81 13.78 11.12
C VAL A 402 -35.45 13.10 11.28
N VAL A 403 -35.05 12.31 10.28
CA VAL A 403 -33.70 11.74 10.16
C VAL A 403 -33.10 12.21 8.84
N VAL A 404 -31.94 12.87 8.90
CA VAL A 404 -31.14 13.31 7.76
C VAL A 404 -29.92 12.41 7.66
N ALA A 405 -29.73 11.76 6.51
CA ALA A 405 -28.56 10.92 6.24
C ALA A 405 -27.60 11.66 5.31
N ASP A 406 -26.57 12.27 5.89
CA ASP A 406 -25.48 12.95 5.19
C ASP A 406 -24.21 12.10 5.26
N LEU A 407 -24.28 10.95 4.60
CA LEU A 407 -23.24 9.93 4.58
C LEU A 407 -22.50 9.97 3.23
N PRO A 408 -21.23 9.52 3.18
CA PRO A 408 -20.53 9.34 1.91
C PRO A 408 -21.26 8.32 1.03
N ASP A 409 -21.00 8.39 -0.29
CA ASP A 409 -21.54 7.41 -1.23
C ASP A 409 -21.15 5.99 -0.80
N PRO A 410 -22.06 5.00 -0.90
CA PRO A 410 -21.74 3.62 -0.60
C PRO A 410 -20.59 3.16 -1.50
N ALA A 411 -19.52 2.67 -0.85
CA ALA A 411 -18.34 2.15 -1.52
C ALA A 411 -18.59 0.79 -2.17
#